data_AF-A0A1F8NU27-F1
#
_entry.id   AF-A0A1F8NU27-F1
#
_cell.length_a   1.000
_cell.length_b   1.000
_cell.length_c   1.000
_cell.angle_alpha   90.00
_cell.angle_beta   90.00
_cell.angle_gamma   90.00
#
_symmetry.space_group_name_H-M   'P 1'
#
loop_
_entity.id
_entity.type
_entity.pdbx_description
1 polymer ?
#
loop_
_entity_poly.entity_id
_entity_poly.type
_entity_poly.pdbx_seq_one_letter_code
_entity_poly.pdbx_strand_id
1 'polypeptide(L)'
;MNSFIINPKTWNSLPADIQNIIKDLEPWQAKEMTAASSGEASAAMQILKDKKATVVNLTAAEMKAWQDLAKPVQQAWLDKMASKGKGPQAKTIWDTLNKLIAETP
;
A
#
# COMPACT_ATOMS: atom_id res chain seq x y z
N MET A 1 -0.52 -3.49 -3.74
CA MET A 1 -1.95 -3.31 -3.40
C MET A 1 -2.59 -4.65 -3.70
N ASN A 2 -2.74 -5.51 -2.69
CA ASN A 2 -3.23 -6.86 -2.87
C ASN A 2 -4.67 -6.91 -2.36
N SER A 3 -5.59 -6.45 -3.20
CA SER A 3 -7.02 -6.52 -2.90
C SER A 3 -7.57 -7.83 -3.45
N PHE A 4 -8.21 -8.62 -2.60
CA PHE A 4 -9.02 -9.74 -3.05
C PHE A 4 -10.38 -9.20 -3.46
N ILE A 5 -10.71 -9.37 -4.73
CA ILE A 5 -11.96 -8.85 -5.30
C ILE A 5 -12.82 -10.05 -5.69
N ILE A 6 -14.05 -10.08 -5.19
CA ILE A 6 -15.03 -11.11 -5.51
C ILE A 6 -16.02 -10.53 -6.53
N ASN A 7 -16.42 -11.34 -7.52
CA ASN A 7 -17.47 -10.95 -8.46
C ASN A 7 -18.76 -10.59 -7.69
N PRO A 8 -19.43 -9.45 -7.98
CA PRO A 8 -20.62 -9.04 -7.23
C PRO A 8 -21.77 -10.05 -7.27
N LYS A 9 -21.99 -10.73 -8.40
CA LYS A 9 -23.04 -11.76 -8.52
C LYS A 9 -22.72 -12.96 -7.63
N THR A 10 -21.46 -13.40 -7.64
CA THR A 10 -20.99 -14.48 -6.76
C THR A 10 -21.15 -14.07 -5.31
N TRP A 11 -20.66 -12.89 -4.92
CA TRP A 11 -20.78 -12.38 -3.56
C TRP A 11 -22.23 -12.36 -3.08
N ASN A 12 -23.14 -11.79 -3.89
CA ASN A 12 -24.56 -11.68 -3.56
C ASN A 12 -25.28 -13.03 -3.54
N SER A 13 -24.74 -14.06 -4.20
CA SER A 13 -25.28 -15.42 -4.16
C SER A 13 -24.87 -16.21 -2.92
N LEU A 14 -23.89 -15.73 -2.16
CA LEU A 14 -23.43 -16.40 -0.95
C LEU A 14 -24.45 -16.20 0.19
N PRO A 15 -24.70 -17.24 1.00
CA PRO A 15 -25.40 -17.10 2.28
C PRO A 15 -24.74 -16.06 3.20
N ALA A 16 -25.55 -15.41 4.04
CA ALA A 16 -25.10 -14.30 4.89
C ALA A 16 -24.03 -14.70 5.92
N ASP A 17 -24.11 -15.93 6.45
CA ASP A 17 -23.09 -16.50 7.33
C ASP A 17 -21.74 -16.65 6.63
N ILE A 18 -21.72 -17.09 5.37
CA ILE A 18 -20.49 -17.17 4.57
C ILE A 18 -19.92 -15.78 4.27
N GLN A 19 -20.78 -14.82 3.92
CA GLN A 19 -20.35 -13.43 3.73
C GLN A 19 -19.71 -12.85 5.00
N ASN A 20 -20.28 -13.15 6.17
CA ASN A 20 -19.76 -12.69 7.44
C ASN A 20 -18.41 -13.35 7.78
N ILE A 21 -18.28 -14.66 7.58
CA ILE A 21 -17.00 -15.36 7.77
C ILE A 21 -15.89 -14.73 6.92
N ILE A 22 -16.18 -14.40 5.65
CA ILE A 22 -15.18 -13.79 4.77
C ILE A 22 -14.76 -12.40 5.29
N LYS A 23 -15.71 -11.59 5.76
CA LYS A 23 -15.42 -10.27 6.35
C LYS A 23 -14.62 -10.37 7.65
N ASP A 24 -14.98 -11.31 8.52
CA ASP A 24 -14.33 -11.50 9.82
C ASP A 24 -12.87 -11.94 9.66
N LEU A 25 -12.53 -12.56 8.53
CA LEU A 25 -11.16 -12.96 8.19
C LEU A 25 -10.30 -11.84 7.61
N GLU A 26 -10.86 -10.67 7.27
CA GLU A 26 -10.10 -9.55 6.67
C GLU A 26 -8.87 -9.13 7.53
N PRO A 27 -8.97 -8.99 8.87
CA PRO A 27 -7.81 -8.62 9.68
C PRO A 27 -6.71 -9.69 9.68
N TRP A 28 -7.10 -10.97 9.76
CA TRP A 28 -6.17 -12.09 9.68
C TRP A 28 -5.47 -12.11 8.33
N GLN A 29 -6.25 -11.99 7.24
CA GLN A 29 -5.71 -11.95 5.89
C GLN A 29 -4.72 -10.79 5.71
N ALA A 30 -5.06 -9.58 6.16
CA ALA A 30 -4.17 -8.43 6.04
C ALA A 30 -2.82 -8.67 6.75
N LYS A 31 -2.87 -9.32 7.92
CA LYS A 31 -1.67 -9.72 8.66
C LYS A 31 -0.84 -10.76 7.91
N GLU A 32 -1.46 -11.84 7.43
CA GLU A 32 -0.76 -12.90 6.70
C GLU A 32 -0.14 -12.39 5.40
N MET A 33 -0.85 -11.53 4.65
CA MET A 33 -0.32 -10.93 3.43
C MET A 33 0.89 -10.02 3.70
N THR A 34 0.86 -9.28 4.81
CA THR A 34 1.99 -8.44 5.24
C THR A 34 3.19 -9.30 5.65
N ALA A 35 2.94 -10.39 6.38
CA ALA A 35 3.96 -11.34 6.79
C ALA A 35 4.61 -12.04 5.59
N ALA A 36 3.81 -12.52 4.63
CA ALA A 36 4.28 -13.12 3.39
C ALA A 36 5.16 -12.15 2.60
N SER A 37 4.69 -10.91 2.38
CA SER A 37 5.45 -9.89 1.63
C SER A 37 6.78 -9.55 2.32
N SER A 38 6.78 -9.43 3.65
CA SER A 38 8.01 -9.17 4.43
C SER A 38 8.97 -10.37 4.39
N GLY A 39 8.44 -11.59 4.40
CA GLY A 39 9.20 -12.83 4.28
C GLY A 39 9.88 -12.95 2.92
N GLU A 40 9.14 -12.66 1.84
CA GLU A 40 9.67 -12.63 0.47
C GLU A 40 10.81 -11.61 0.32
N ALA A 41 10.63 -10.38 0.84
CA ALA A 41 11.68 -9.37 0.84
C ALA A 41 12.93 -9.83 1.59
N SER A 42 12.75 -10.46 2.76
CA SER A 42 13.85 -11.00 3.56
C SER A 42 14.60 -12.11 2.84
N ALA A 43 13.88 -13.03 2.20
CA ALA A 43 14.47 -14.10 1.39
C ALA A 43 15.25 -13.55 0.18
N ALA A 44 14.69 -12.55 -0.52
CA ALA A 44 15.35 -11.89 -1.63
C ALA A 44 16.67 -11.22 -1.19
N MET A 45 16.66 -10.55 -0.04
CA MET A 45 17.87 -9.95 0.53
C MET A 45 18.91 -10.99 0.91
N GLN A 46 18.50 -12.17 1.41
CA GLN A 46 19.43 -13.26 1.68
C GLN A 46 20.08 -13.78 0.38
N ILE A 47 19.30 -13.97 -0.68
CA ILE A 47 19.81 -14.38 -1.99
C ILE A 47 20.85 -13.38 -2.52
N LEU A 48 20.60 -12.07 -2.37
CA LEU A 48 21.56 -11.03 -2.76
C LEU A 48 22.88 -11.14 -1.97
N LYS A 49 22.81 -11.40 -0.66
CA LYS A 49 23.99 -11.63 0.18
C LYS A 49 24.76 -12.87 -0.27
N ASP A 50 24.08 -13.98 -0.52
CA ASP A 50 24.70 -15.25 -0.93
C ASP A 50 25.40 -15.11 -2.30
N LYS A 51 24.81 -14.31 -3.20
CA LYS A 51 25.40 -13.94 -4.48
C LYS A 51 26.50 -12.88 -4.38
N LYS A 52 26.84 -12.42 -3.17
CA LYS A 52 27.81 -11.35 -2.90
C LYS A 52 27.50 -10.07 -3.68
N ALA A 53 26.23 -9.78 -3.88
CA ALA A 53 25.80 -8.55 -4.55
C ALA A 53 26.04 -7.33 -3.65
N THR A 54 26.43 -6.22 -4.26
CA THR A 54 26.52 -4.94 -3.56
C THR A 54 25.12 -4.39 -3.31
N VAL A 55 24.75 -4.22 -2.05
CA VAL A 55 23.51 -3.52 -1.65
C VAL A 55 23.90 -2.14 -1.12
N VAL A 56 23.37 -1.09 -1.76
CA VAL A 56 23.61 0.30 -1.37
C VAL A 56 22.36 0.82 -0.65
N ASN A 57 22.55 1.25 0.59
CA ASN A 57 21.51 1.95 1.35
C ASN A 57 21.68 3.45 1.15
N LEU A 58 20.61 4.14 0.77
CA LEU A 58 20.62 5.60 0.63
C LEU A 58 20.76 6.26 1.99
N THR A 59 21.59 7.30 2.06
CA THR A 59 21.68 8.18 3.22
C THR A 59 20.37 8.94 3.43
N ALA A 60 20.17 9.49 4.63
CA ALA A 60 19.01 10.34 4.91
C ALA A 60 18.93 11.56 3.97
N ALA A 61 20.08 12.14 3.61
CA ALA A 61 20.16 13.27 2.69
C ALA A 61 19.73 12.88 1.27
N GLU A 62 20.21 11.74 0.77
CA GLU A 62 19.82 11.22 -0.55
C GLU A 62 18.33 10.85 -0.58
N MET A 63 17.81 10.18 0.45
CA MET A 63 16.39 9.89 0.56
C MET A 63 15.55 11.17 0.56
N LYS A 64 15.98 12.20 1.27
CA LYS A 64 15.28 13.50 1.30
C LYS A 64 15.27 14.17 -0.07
N ALA A 65 16.38 14.10 -0.82
CA ALA A 65 16.45 14.60 -2.18
C ALA A 65 15.45 13.90 -3.10
N TRP A 66 15.34 12.56 -2.99
CA TRP A 66 14.34 11.79 -3.73
C TRP A 66 12.90 12.14 -3.35
N GLN A 67 12.61 12.32 -2.05
CA GLN A 67 11.28 12.73 -1.57
C GLN A 67 10.89 14.12 -2.10
N ASP A 68 11.82 15.08 -2.09
CA ASP A 68 11.56 16.42 -2.61
C ASP A 68 11.32 16.40 -4.13
N LEU A 69 12.10 15.61 -4.87
CA LEU A 69 11.92 15.42 -6.31
C LEU A 69 10.57 14.79 -6.66
N ALA A 70 9.99 13.97 -5.77
CA ALA A 70 8.71 13.32 -5.99
C ALA A 70 7.48 14.23 -5.75
N LYS A 71 7.64 15.38 -5.09
CA LYS A 71 6.54 16.31 -4.77
C LYS A 71 5.68 16.71 -5.99
N PRO A 72 6.25 17.02 -7.17
CA PRO A 72 5.45 17.34 -8.35
C PRO A 72 4.54 16.20 -8.82
N VAL A 73 4.91 14.94 -8.57
CA VAL A 73 4.07 13.77 -8.92
C VAL A 73 2.78 13.76 -8.08
N GLN A 74 2.91 14.05 -6.80
CA GLN A 74 1.77 14.19 -5.89
C GLN A 74 0.88 15.35 -6.32
N GLN A 75 1.46 16.52 -6.64
CA GLN A 75 0.70 17.67 -7.10
C GLN A 75 -0.04 17.38 -8.41
N ALA A 76 0.62 16.74 -9.37
CA ALA A 76 0.02 16.35 -10.64
C ALA A 76 -1.18 15.39 -10.45
N TRP A 77 -1.11 14.49 -9.47
CA TRP A 77 -2.25 13.64 -9.13
C TRP A 77 -3.43 14.45 -8.54
N LEU A 78 -3.16 15.39 -7.63
CA LEU A 78 -4.19 16.26 -7.06
C LEU A 78 -4.85 17.12 -8.14
N ASP A 79 -4.07 17.71 -9.04
CA ASP A 79 -4.58 18.53 -10.15
C ASP A 79 -5.44 17.69 -11.10
N LYS A 80 -5.00 16.46 -11.41
CA LYS A 80 -5.78 15.50 -12.20
C LYS A 80 -7.09 15.10 -11.52
N MET A 81 -7.14 15.02 -10.20
CA MET A 81 -8.38 14.74 -9.48
C MET A 81 -9.29 15.98 -9.44
N ALA A 82 -8.71 17.18 -9.29
CA ALA A 82 -9.43 18.44 -9.34
C ALA A 82 -10.10 18.65 -10.70
N SER A 83 -9.41 18.38 -11.82
CA SER A 83 -9.99 18.47 -13.17
C SER A 83 -11.14 17.49 -13.42
N LYS A 84 -11.24 16.44 -12.60
CA LYS A 84 -12.35 15.47 -12.59
C LYS A 84 -13.44 15.80 -11.57
N GLY A 85 -13.40 16.98 -10.95
CA GLY A 85 -14.34 17.38 -9.90
C GLY A 85 -14.16 16.65 -8.56
N LYS A 86 -13.04 15.95 -8.37
CA LYS A 86 -12.72 15.16 -7.16
C LYS A 86 -11.61 15.77 -6.29
N GLY A 87 -11.25 17.02 -6.55
CA GLY A 87 -10.14 17.71 -5.87
C GLY A 87 -10.25 17.70 -4.34
N PRO A 88 -11.40 18.09 -3.76
CA PRO A 88 -11.58 18.07 -2.31
C PRO A 88 -11.38 16.67 -1.70
N GLN A 89 -11.99 15.64 -2.30
CA GLN A 89 -11.90 14.25 -1.82
C GLN A 89 -10.46 13.71 -1.93
N ALA A 90 -9.78 14.01 -3.03
CA ALA A 90 -8.39 13.61 -3.24
C ALA A 90 -7.47 14.24 -2.20
N LYS A 91 -7.68 15.53 -1.87
CA LYS A 91 -6.94 16.21 -0.80
C LYS A 91 -7.21 15.55 0.56
N THR A 92 -8.47 15.24 0.88
CA THR A 92 -8.81 14.53 2.12
C THR A 92 -8.09 13.18 2.21
N ILE A 93 -8.13 12.36 1.15
CA ILE A 93 -7.43 11.07 1.12
C ILE A 93 -5.94 11.26 1.36
N TRP A 94 -5.33 12.23 0.70
CA TRP A 94 -3.90 12.53 0.84
C TRP A 94 -3.53 12.93 2.28
N ASP A 95 -4.29 13.85 2.88
CA ASP A 95 -4.04 14.32 4.23
C ASP A 95 -4.24 13.19 5.26
N THR A 96 -5.31 12.40 5.11
CA THR A 96 -5.58 11.23 5.96
C THR A 96 -4.48 10.19 5.86
N LEU A 97 -3.99 9.89 4.65
CA LEU A 97 -2.92 8.91 4.45
C LEU A 97 -1.64 9.33 5.17
N ASN A 98 -1.23 10.60 5.05
CA ASN A 98 -0.03 11.09 5.75
C ASN A 98 -0.16 11.02 7.27
N LYS A 99 -1.36 11.31 7.80
CA LYS A 99 -1.63 11.17 9.23
C LYS A 99 -1.48 9.70 9.67
N LEU A 100 -2.11 8.77 8.96
CA LEU A 100 -2.03 7.34 9.29
C LEU A 100 -0.60 6.80 9.19
N ILE A 101 0.17 7.23 8.19
CA ILE A 101 1.59 6.86 8.05
C ILE A 101 2.40 7.37 9.25
N ALA A 102 2.16 8.61 9.69
CA ALA A 102 2.86 9.16 10.85
C ALA A 102 2.47 8.49 12.19
N GLU A 103 1.29 7.88 12.26
CA GLU A 103 0.78 7.16 13.43
C GLU A 103 1.15 5.67 13.45
N THR A 104 1.65 5.13 12.33
CA THR A 104 2.08 3.73 12.24
C THR A 104 3.54 3.62 12.72
N PRO A 105 3.84 2.79 13.74
CA PRO A 105 5.18 2.65 14.30
C PRO A 105 6.18 1.97 13.35
#